data_AF-A0A8S9E2K6-F1
#
_entry.id   AF-A0A8S9E2K6-F1
#
_cell.length_a   1.000
_cell.length_b   1.000
_cell.length_c   1.000
_cell.angle_alpha   90.00
_cell.angle_beta   90.00
_cell.angle_gamma   90.00
#
_symmetry.space_group_name_H-M   'P 1'
#
loop_
_entity.id
_entity.type
_entity.pdbx_description
1 polymer ?
#
loop_
_entity_poly.entity_id
_entity_poly.type
_entity_poly.pdbx_seq_one_letter_code
_entity_poly.pdbx_strand_id
1 'polypeptide(L)'
;MSKGLFNLDTLVEGLQQQRDEIKVQLHLAKAEARDEWAETEKKLEQLKTKASRIREEAGAASSDVIEAAKRVAEEIKRGYARIRKQI
;
A
#
# COMPACT_ATOMS: atom_id res chain seq x y z
N MET A 1 10.92 18.89 -7.96
CA MET A 1 9.93 17.87 -7.56
C MET A 1 9.20 18.35 -6.31
N SER A 2 7.86 18.29 -6.28
CA SER A 2 7.08 18.72 -5.10
C SER A 2 7.34 17.78 -3.91
N LYS A 3 7.56 18.34 -2.71
CA LYS A 3 7.84 17.59 -1.47
C LYS A 3 6.75 16.57 -1.12
N GLY A 4 5.52 16.77 -1.60
CA GLY A 4 4.41 15.82 -1.44
C GLY A 4 4.57 14.52 -2.23
N LEU A 5 5.14 14.58 -3.44
CA LEU A 5 5.28 13.44 -4.33
C LEU A 5 6.32 12.43 -3.80
N PHE A 6 7.48 12.95 -3.37
CA PHE A 6 8.56 12.14 -2.81
C PHE A 6 8.10 11.31 -1.60
N ASN A 7 7.27 11.89 -0.73
CA ASN A 7 6.73 11.18 0.43
C ASN A 7 5.73 10.07 0.05
N LEU A 8 4.97 10.24 -1.04
CA LEU A 8 4.02 9.22 -1.49
C LEU A 8 4.75 8.02 -2.12
N ASP A 9 5.80 8.29 -2.92
CA ASP A 9 6.60 7.26 -3.57
C ASP A 9 7.30 6.36 -2.54
N THR A 10 8.03 6.96 -1.58
CA THR A 10 8.70 6.19 -0.50
C THR A 10 7.71 5.39 0.33
N LEU A 11 6.49 5.91 0.52
CA LEU A 11 5.44 5.19 1.24
C LEU A 11 4.96 3.96 0.45
N VAL A 12 4.77 4.07 -0.87
CA VAL A 12 4.38 2.94 -1.72
C VAL A 12 5.49 1.90 -1.78
N GLU A 13 6.75 2.32 -1.92
CA GLU A 13 7.92 1.44 -1.90
C GLU A 13 8.03 0.66 -0.59
N GLY A 14 7.82 1.33 0.56
CA GLY A 14 7.82 0.66 1.86
C GLY A 14 6.73 -0.40 1.99
N LEU A 15 5.53 -0.14 1.46
CA LEU A 15 4.44 -1.13 1.44
C LEU A 15 4.77 -2.32 0.52
N GLN A 16 5.42 -2.08 -0.63
CA GLN A 16 5.86 -3.15 -1.53
C GLN A 16 6.91 -4.05 -0.87
N GLN A 17 7.86 -3.46 -0.13
CA GLN A 17 8.82 -4.24 0.64
C GLN A 17 8.10 -5.11 1.68
N GLN A 18 7.16 -4.55 2.44
CA GLN A 18 6.40 -5.31 3.44
C GLN A 18 5.61 -6.45 2.82
N ARG A 19 5.00 -6.19 1.67
CA ARG A 19 4.29 -7.17 0.84
C ARG A 19 5.20 -8.32 0.47
N ASP A 20 6.38 -8.03 -0.08
CA ASP A 20 7.30 -9.05 -0.56
C ASP A 20 7.79 -9.96 0.58
N GLU A 21 8.08 -9.37 1.74
CA GLU A 21 8.41 -10.13 2.96
C GLU A 21 7.28 -11.11 3.36
N ILE A 22 6.02 -10.65 3.36
CA ILE A 22 4.88 -11.49 3.73
C ILE A 22 4.66 -12.60 2.70
N LYS A 23 4.79 -12.28 1.41
CA LYS A 23 4.52 -13.22 0.32
C LYS A 23 5.39 -14.47 0.42
N VAL A 24 6.63 -14.34 0.88
CA VAL A 24 7.54 -15.48 1.09
C VAL A 24 6.93 -16.52 2.02
N GLN A 25 6.23 -16.08 3.07
CA GLN A 25 5.67 -16.96 4.09
C GLN A 25 4.15 -17.21 3.93
N LEU A 26 3.51 -16.57 2.95
CA LEU A 26 2.05 -16.64 2.74
C LEU A 26 1.50 -18.06 2.58
N HIS A 27 2.33 -19.01 2.11
CA HIS A 27 1.95 -20.41 2.01
C HIS A 27 1.63 -21.07 3.36
N LEU A 28 2.20 -20.56 4.46
CA LEU A 28 1.94 -21.01 5.83
C LEU A 28 0.66 -20.41 6.42
N ALA A 29 0.11 -19.38 5.77
CA ALA A 29 -1.03 -18.63 6.28
C ALA A 29 -2.34 -19.44 6.22
N LYS A 30 -3.17 -19.28 7.26
CA LYS A 30 -4.55 -19.81 7.34
C LYS A 30 -5.47 -19.17 6.28
N ALA A 31 -6.65 -19.75 6.06
CA ALA A 31 -7.61 -19.26 5.06
C ALA A 31 -7.99 -17.79 5.31
N GLU A 32 -8.28 -17.42 6.56
CA GLU A 32 -8.66 -16.06 6.95
C GLU A 32 -7.53 -15.05 6.66
N ALA A 33 -6.27 -15.45 6.90
CA ALA A 33 -5.10 -14.63 6.60
C ALA A 33 -4.92 -14.43 5.08
N ARG A 34 -5.26 -15.44 4.27
CA ARG A 34 -5.22 -15.37 2.81
C ARG A 34 -6.32 -14.48 2.24
N ASP A 35 -7.51 -14.50 2.83
CA ASP A 35 -8.60 -13.59 2.48
C ASP A 35 -8.23 -12.15 2.82
N GLU A 36 -7.68 -11.93 4.02
CA GLU A 36 -7.20 -10.62 4.44
C GLU A 36 -6.05 -10.11 3.54
N TRP A 37 -5.17 -11.01 3.12
CA TRP A 37 -4.12 -10.72 2.15
C TRP A 37 -4.70 -10.26 0.81
N ALA A 38 -5.68 -10.97 0.26
CA ALA A 38 -6.30 -10.60 -1.02
C ALA A 38 -6.92 -9.20 -0.98
N GLU A 39 -7.65 -8.87 0.08
CA GLU A 39 -8.23 -7.54 0.26
C GLU A 39 -7.18 -6.45 0.46
N THR A 40 -6.08 -6.77 1.15
CA THR A 40 -4.96 -5.84 1.36
C THR A 40 -4.20 -5.56 0.05
N GLU A 41 -3.94 -6.59 -0.77
CA GLU A 41 -3.29 -6.45 -2.08
C GLU A 41 -4.13 -5.60 -3.03
N LYS A 42 -5.46 -5.77 -3.03
CA LYS A 42 -6.36 -4.94 -3.84
C LYS A 42 -6.22 -3.45 -3.52
N LYS A 43 -6.09 -3.10 -2.24
CA LYS A 43 -5.85 -1.71 -1.81
C LYS A 43 -4.47 -1.22 -2.24
N LEU A 44 -3.43 -2.06 -2.16
CA LEU A 44 -2.10 -1.70 -2.64
C LEU A 44 -2.08 -1.39 -4.14
N GLU A 45 -2.77 -2.18 -4.96
CA GLU A 45 -2.85 -1.92 -6.42
C GLU A 45 -3.65 -0.64 -6.73
N GLN A 46 -4.71 -0.35 -5.98
CA GLN A 46 -5.43 0.92 -6.10
C GLN A 46 -4.54 2.11 -5.73
N LEU A 47 -3.76 2.00 -4.66
CA LEU A 47 -2.83 3.03 -4.22
C LEU A 47 -1.73 3.27 -5.26
N LYS A 48 -1.13 2.20 -5.81
CA LYS A 48 -0.12 2.28 -6.89
C LYS A 48 -0.67 2.98 -8.12
N THR A 49 -1.88 2.60 -8.55
CA THR A 49 -2.57 3.24 -9.68
C THR A 49 -2.75 4.73 -9.45
N LYS A 50 -3.20 5.11 -8.24
CA LYS A 50 -3.41 6.51 -7.87
C LYS A 50 -2.07 7.29 -7.84
N ALA A 51 -1.01 6.69 -7.29
CA ALA A 51 0.31 7.30 -7.28
C ALA A 51 0.87 7.50 -8.70
N SER A 52 0.67 6.54 -9.61
CA SER A 52 1.06 6.69 -11.03
C SER A 52 0.38 7.88 -11.68
N ARG A 53 -0.95 8.01 -11.52
CA ARG A 53 -1.71 9.13 -12.09
C ARG A 53 -1.22 10.48 -11.57
N ILE A 54 -0.97 10.59 -10.26
CA ILE A 54 -0.43 11.82 -9.66
C ILE A 54 0.94 12.16 -10.25
N ARG A 55 1.78 11.16 -10.54
CA ARG A 55 3.09 11.34 -11.18
C ARG A 55 2.97 11.79 -12.63
N GLU A 56 2.07 11.17 -13.40
CA GLU A 56 1.78 11.50 -14.80
C GLU A 56 1.26 12.94 -14.95
N GLU A 57 0.44 13.41 -14.00
CA GLU A 57 -0.04 14.79 -13.91
C GLU A 57 1.02 15.78 -13.36
N ALA A 58 2.31 15.43 -13.44
CA ALA A 58 3.46 16.21 -12.94
C ALA A 58 3.37 16.62 -11.46
N GLY A 59 2.63 15.87 -10.64
CA GLY A 59 2.44 16.15 -9.22
C GLY A 59 1.37 17.18 -8.88
N ALA A 60 0.49 17.53 -9.83
CA ALA A 60 -0.61 18.48 -9.66
C ALA A 60 -1.81 17.93 -8.86
N ALA A 61 -1.56 17.13 -7.82
CA ALA A 61 -2.61 16.61 -6.95
C ALA A 61 -2.98 17.61 -5.83
N SER A 62 -4.27 17.71 -5.53
CA SER A 62 -4.73 18.46 -4.36
C SER A 62 -4.27 17.80 -3.05
N SER A 63 -4.18 18.60 -1.97
CA SER A 63 -3.83 18.09 -0.64
C SER A 63 -4.75 16.94 -0.21
N ASP A 64 -6.05 17.04 -0.50
CA ASP A 64 -7.05 16.02 -0.15
C ASP A 64 -6.79 14.69 -0.86
N VAL A 65 -6.35 14.74 -2.11
CA VAL A 65 -6.01 13.54 -2.90
C VAL A 65 -4.82 12.81 -2.27
N ILE A 66 -3.81 13.57 -1.83
CA ILE A 66 -2.61 13.05 -1.15
C ILE A 66 -2.98 12.50 0.24
N GLU A 67 -3.82 13.20 1.02
CA GLU A 67 -4.29 12.71 2.31
C GLU A 67 -5.07 11.40 2.18
N ALA A 68 -5.97 11.31 1.21
CA ALA A 68 -6.72 10.09 0.96
C ALA A 68 -5.78 8.92 0.60
N ALA A 69 -4.72 9.17 -0.19
CA ALA A 69 -3.72 8.16 -0.49
C ALA A 69 -2.97 7.68 0.78
N LYS A 70 -2.60 8.61 1.67
CA LYS A 70 -1.97 8.28 2.97
C LYS A 70 -2.90 7.44 3.86
N ARG A 71 -4.20 7.73 3.89
CA ARG A 71 -5.17 6.95 4.68
C ARG A 71 -5.26 5.50 4.19
N VAL A 72 -5.32 5.30 2.87
CA VAL A 72 -5.30 3.97 2.26
C VAL A 72 -4.00 3.23 2.59
N ALA A 73 -2.86 3.92 2.52
CA ALA A 73 -1.57 3.35 2.90
C ALA A 73 -1.53 2.85 4.36
N GLU A 74 -2.07 3.62 5.28
CA GLU A 74 -2.17 3.23 6.69
C GLU A 74 -3.11 2.02 6.88
N GLU A 75 -4.17 1.89 6.08
CA GLU A 75 -5.01 0.69 6.08
C GLU A 75 -4.24 -0.55 5.59
N ILE A 76 -3.46 -0.42 4.51
CA ILE A 76 -2.64 -1.50 3.97
C ILE A 76 -1.61 -1.95 5.01
N LYS A 77 -0.90 -1.00 5.62
CA LYS A 77 0.08 -1.27 6.67
C LYS A 77 -0.53 -2.02 7.85
N ARG A 78 -1.75 -1.65 8.27
CA ARG A 78 -2.50 -2.38 9.31
C ARG A 78 -2.90 -3.78 8.87
N GLY A 79 -3.32 -3.97 7.61
CA GLY A 79 -3.62 -5.28 7.03
C GLY A 79 -2.41 -6.20 7.05
N TYR A 80 -1.28 -5.75 6.51
CA TYR A 80 -0.01 -6.48 6.57
C TYR A 80 0.44 -6.81 7.99
N ALA A 81 0.27 -5.88 8.94
CA ALA A 81 0.59 -6.15 10.35
C ALA A 81 -0.31 -7.22 10.98
N ARG A 82 -1.58 -7.34 10.57
CA ARG A 82 -2.48 -8.41 11.04
C ARG A 82 -2.14 -9.75 10.40
N ILE A 83 -1.89 -9.76 9.10
CA ILE A 83 -1.47 -10.96 8.36
C ILE A 83 -0.18 -11.55 8.97
N ARG A 84 0.83 -10.72 9.25
CA ARG A 84 2.07 -11.15 9.91
C ARG A 84 1.88 -11.80 11.28
N LYS A 85 0.77 -11.53 11.98
CA LYS A 85 0.46 -12.18 13.26
C LYS A 85 -0.20 -13.55 13.10
N GLN A 86 -0.57 -13.90 11.87
CA GLN A 86 -1.32 -15.12 11.53
C GLN A 86 -0.48 -16.10 10.68
N ILE A 87 0.76 -15.74 10.39
CA ILE A 87 1.78 -16.57 9.72
C ILE A 87 2.82 -16.95 10.76
#